data_AF-A0A1B8T062-F1
#
_entry.id   AF-A0A1B8T062-F1
#
_cell.length_a   1.000
_cell.length_b   1.000
_cell.length_c   1.000
_cell.angle_alpha   90.00
_cell.angle_beta   90.00
_cell.angle_gamma   90.00
#
_symmetry.space_group_name_H-M   'P 1'
#
loop_
_entity.id
_entity.type
_entity.pdbx_description
1 polymer ?
#
loop_
_entity_poly.entity_id
_entity_poly.type
_entity_poly.pdbx_seq_one_letter_code
_entity_poly.pdbx_strand_id
1 'polypeptide(L)' 'MSAAAHALDHRKSRISQIAAKIVESRVARGEINPGCHAAMDAACHEAVLDAKQLYDAAVEFVS' A
#
# COMPACT_ATOMS: atom_id res chain seq x y z
N MET A 1 -17.24 -16.26 11.15
CA MET A 1 -16.82 -15.36 10.06
C MET A 1 -16.60 -16.20 8.80
N SER A 2 -16.98 -15.70 7.62
CA SER A 2 -16.85 -16.46 6.35
C SER A 2 -15.39 -16.42 5.85
N ALA A 3 -14.96 -17.47 5.14
CA ALA A 3 -13.64 -17.53 4.50
C ALA A 3 -13.39 -16.32 3.57
N ALA A 4 -14.43 -15.82 2.91
CA ALA A 4 -14.36 -14.62 2.08
C ALA A 4 -14.01 -13.34 2.87
N ALA A 5 -14.51 -13.22 4.11
CA ALA A 5 -14.19 -12.08 4.97
C ALA A 5 -12.71 -12.11 5.40
N HIS A 6 -12.20 -13.29 5.79
CA HIS A 6 -10.80 -13.47 6.14
C HIS A 6 -9.85 -13.19 4.96
N ALA A 7 -10.22 -13.62 3.75
CA ALA A 7 -9.44 -13.33 2.54
C ALA A 7 -9.38 -11.81 2.24
N LEU A 8 -10.50 -11.10 2.41
CA LEU A 8 -10.55 -9.65 2.23
C LEU A 8 -9.72 -8.91 3.29
N ASP A 9 -9.76 -9.35 4.54
CA ASP A 9 -8.98 -8.75 5.63
C ASP A 9 -7.47 -8.96 5.42
N HIS A 10 -7.07 -10.17 4.99
CA HIS A 10 -5.68 -10.45 4.64
C HIS A 10 -5.22 -9.59 3.47
N ARG A 11 -6.00 -9.49 2.39
CA ARG A 11 -5.68 -8.64 1.24
C ARG A 11 -5.48 -7.18 1.65
N LYS A 12 -6.41 -6.60 2.43
CA LYS A 12 -6.29 -5.23 2.92
C LYS A 12 -5.02 -5.03 3.75
N SER A 13 -4.75 -5.93 4.69
CA SER A 13 -3.54 -5.88 5.53
C SER A 13 -2.26 -5.87 4.70
N ARG A 14 -2.18 -6.74 3.69
CA ARG A 14 -1.01 -6.82 2.79
C ARG A 14 -0.82 -5.56 1.96
N ILE A 15 -1.90 -5.01 1.40
CA ILE A 15 -1.85 -3.74 0.65
C ILE A 15 -1.36 -2.60 1.55
N SER A 16 -1.89 -2.48 2.77
CA SER A 16 -1.43 -1.45 3.72
C SER A 16 0.05 -1.58 4.08
N GLN A 17 0.55 -2.80 4.27
CA GLN A 17 1.98 -3.04 4.55
C GLN A 17 2.89 -2.66 3.37
N ILE A 18 2.47 -2.95 2.14
CA ILE A 18 3.22 -2.57 0.93
C ILE A 18 3.20 -1.05 0.77
N ALA A 19 2.03 -0.41 0.93
CA ALA A 19 1.88 1.03 0.84
C ALA A 19 2.77 1.76 1.86
N ALA A 20 2.81 1.29 3.11
CA ALA A 20 3.69 1.84 4.14
C ALA A 20 5.16 1.80 3.71
N LYS A 21 5.66 0.68 3.19
CA LYS A 21 7.03 0.56 2.69
C LYS A 21 7.34 1.47 1.50
N ILE A 22 6.37 1.67 0.61
CA ILE A 22 6.51 2.61 -0.52
C ILE A 22 6.70 4.03 0.03
N VAL A 23 5.82 4.47 0.93
CA VAL A 23 5.88 5.82 1.53
C VAL A 23 7.16 6.02 2.35
N GLU A 24 7.51 5.06 3.20
CA GLU A 24 8.77 5.07 3.97
C GLU A 24 9.98 5.26 3.06
N SER A 25 10.02 4.53 1.93
CA SER A 25 11.11 4.66 0.96
C SER A 25 11.13 6.02 0.27
N ARG A 26 9.97 6.57 -0.11
CA ARG A 26 9.86 7.90 -0.73
C ARG A 26 10.30 9.00 0.26
N VAL A 27 9.94 8.90 1.54
CA VAL A 27 10.40 9.80 2.61
C VAL A 27 11.92 9.69 2.82
N ALA A 28 12.47 8.47 2.89
CA ALA A 28 13.89 8.23 3.06
C ALA A 28 14.75 8.81 1.91
N ARG A 29 14.19 8.87 0.69
CA ARG A 29 14.82 9.51 -0.48
C ARG A 29 14.62 11.02 -0.55
N GLY A 30 13.84 11.60 0.37
CA GLY A 30 13.52 13.03 0.38
C GLY A 30 12.51 13.47 -0.68
N GLU A 31 11.77 12.53 -1.28
CA GLU A 31 10.75 12.82 -2.31
C GLU A 31 9.47 13.41 -1.70
N ILE A 32 9.23 13.14 -0.41
CA ILE A 32 8.08 13.63 0.34
C ILE A 32 8.61 14.30 1.61
N ASN A 33 8.12 15.51 1.89
CA ASN A 33 8.33 16.15 3.18
C ASN A 33 7.30 15.61 4.20
N PRO A 34 7.70 14.84 5.22
CA PRO A 34 6.77 14.30 6.21
C PRO A 34 6.10 15.38 7.07
N GLY A 35 6.66 16.59 7.15
CA GLY A 35 6.04 17.74 7.81
C GLY A 35 4.91 18.40 7.00
N CYS A 36 4.75 18.04 5.72
CA CYS A 36 3.67 18.53 4.87
C CYS A 36 2.53 17.51 4.82
N HIS A 37 1.47 17.75 5.61
CA HIS A 37 0.31 16.86 5.68
C HIS A 37 -0.29 16.55 4.30
N ALA A 38 -0.49 17.57 3.46
CA ALA A 38 -1.06 17.38 2.13
C ALA A 38 -0.19 16.47 1.23
N ALA A 39 1.14 16.60 1.32
CA ALA A 39 2.06 15.75 0.56
C ALA A 39 2.06 14.30 1.09
N MET A 40 1.96 14.12 2.41
CA MET A 40 1.84 12.80 3.02
C MET A 40 0.52 12.11 2.68
N ASP A 41 -0.60 12.83 2.71
CA ASP A 41 -1.91 12.29 2.37
C ASP A 41 -1.97 11.86 0.91
N ALA A 42 -1.46 12.71 0.00
CA ALA A 42 -1.35 12.38 -1.42
C ALA A 42 -0.46 11.13 -1.64
N ALA A 43 0.71 11.09 -1.00
CA ALA A 43 1.62 9.96 -1.12
C ALA A 43 1.04 8.66 -0.56
N CYS A 44 0.30 8.72 0.55
CA CYS A 44 -0.36 7.54 1.10
C CYS A 44 -1.47 7.04 0.17
N HIS A 45 -2.25 7.95 -0.43
CA HIS A 45 -3.28 7.59 -1.40
C HIS A 45 -2.68 6.88 -2.62
N GLU A 46 -1.65 7.48 -3.23
CA GLU A 46 -0.93 6.90 -4.37
C GLU A 46 -0.31 5.54 -4.01
N ALA A 47 0.37 5.45 -2.86
CA ALA A 47 1.02 4.22 -2.44
C ALA A 47 0.03 3.07 -2.21
N VAL A 48 -1.20 3.35 -1.77
CA VAL A 48 -2.26 2.33 -1.66
C VAL A 48 -2.69 1.83 -3.04
N LEU A 49 -2.79 2.71 -4.05
CA LEU A 49 -3.12 2.32 -5.42
C LEU A 49 -2.00 1.47 -6.04
N ASP A 50 -0.75 1.90 -5.90
CA ASP A 50 0.44 1.16 -6.35
C ASP A 50 0.52 -0.21 -5.66
N ALA A 51 0.33 -0.25 -4.34
CA ALA A 51 0.35 -1.47 -3.55
C ALA A 51 -0.75 -2.44 -3.97
N LYS A 52 -1.96 -1.93 -4.26
CA LYS A 52 -3.07 -2.75 -4.76
C LYS A 52 -2.71 -3.38 -6.10
N GLN A 53 -2.20 -2.59 -7.05
CA GLN A 53 -1.82 -3.11 -8.36
C GLN A 53 -0.70 -4.15 -8.25
N LEU A 54 0.33 -3.89 -7.44
CA LEU A 54 1.42 -4.83 -7.20
C LEU A 54 0.93 -6.14 -6.55
N TYR A 55 0.07 -6.05 -5.54
CA TYR A 55 -0.51 -7.22 -4.88
C TYR A 55 -1.36 -8.04 -5.86
N ASP A 56 -2.25 -7.39 -6.61
CA ASP A 56 -3.15 -8.06 -7.56
C ASP A 56 -2.31 -8.77 -8.65
N ALA A 57 -1.28 -8.13 -9.20
CA ALA A 57 -0.37 -8.73 -10.17
C ALA A 57 0.46 -9.89 -9.59
N ALA A 58 0.93 -9.77 -8.34
CA ALA A 58 1.66 -10.84 -7.67
C ALA A 58 0.78 -12.07 -7.43
N VAL A 59 -0.48 -11.87 -7.06
CA VAL A 59 -1.46 -12.96 -6.90
C VAL A 59 -1.73 -13.64 -8.23
N GLU A 60 -1.93 -12.88 -9.31
CA GLU A 60 -2.14 -13.42 -10.65
C GLU A 60 -0.93 -14.25 -11.12
N PHE A 61 0.29 -13.79 -10.86
CA PHE A 61 1.51 -14.50 -11.25
C PHE A 61 1.72 -15.85 -10.52
N VAL A 62 1.29 -15.96 -9.26
CA VAL A 62 1.48 -17.18 -8.44
C VAL A 62 0.28 -18.14 -8.47
N SER A 63 -0.82 -17.75 -9.15
CA SER A 63 -2.03 -18.57 -9.31
C SER A 63 -1.95 -19.42 -10.57
#